data_AF-A0A7C9A2D2-F1
#
_entry.id   AF-A0A7C9A2D2-F1
#
_cell.length_a   1.000
_cell.length_b   1.000
_cell.length_c   1.000
_cell.angle_alpha   90.00
_cell.angle_beta   90.00
_cell.angle_gamma   90.00
#
_symmetry.space_group_name_H-M   'P 1'
#
loop_
_entity.id
_entity.type
_entity.pdbx_description
1 polymer ?
#
loop_
_entity_poly.entity_id
_entity_poly.type
_entity_poly.pdbx_seq_one_letter_code
_entity_poly.pdbx_strand_id
1 'polypeptide(L)'
;HKRRQLVYRKELEELLRWSKASGLMDMGFAREKTIYSYFAVASSVSFPCDSDVRLIVAKSTVLVTIADDFFDMEGSLKELEILTKAIQSWDNKGLTSHSKILFDALDNFVAEIAEKYLYQHGIDITNSLRGIWSETFASWLMEATWSRTGQIPSLRSYLETGMISITAHTLVLLASCDLTPTISPQKIHPPQYEDITNFLMISCRLLNDIQSYEKELKDGKNNSVVLYLLENPGANLEEAIDYVQSMLDDAKMKMLEHALRNDLGDLPESFKKLHLGCLKAFQMFFNSANHFDSKESLLSDINQAFFIPLEFDEEKNNLQPSKPMLPLRSPRKSKFPAPVLAPISNCLCQINIKHHHHWRSPFAIPRIVSRGNHRVQMHAVQFDLQPLFHLIG
;
A
#
# COMPACT_ATOMS: atom_id res chain seq x y z
N HIS A 1 -9.24 26.14 -14.13
CA HIS A 1 -8.24 25.12 -14.49
C HIS A 1 -6.81 25.69 -14.56
N LYS A 2 -6.52 26.76 -15.33
CA LYS A 2 -5.17 27.38 -15.40
C LYS A 2 -4.54 27.72 -14.03
N ARG A 3 -5.33 28.25 -13.07
CA ARG A 3 -4.87 28.53 -11.70
C ARG A 3 -4.43 27.26 -10.94
N ARG A 4 -5.10 26.12 -11.14
CA ARG A 4 -4.73 24.84 -10.48
C ARG A 4 -3.44 24.28 -11.08
N GLN A 5 -3.30 24.30 -12.41
CA GLN A 5 -2.07 23.86 -13.08
C GLN A 5 -0.85 24.68 -12.61
N LEU A 6 -0.99 26.00 -12.39
CA LEU A 6 0.08 26.82 -11.82
C LEU A 6 0.44 26.42 -10.39
N VAL A 7 -0.56 26.17 -9.54
CA VAL A 7 -0.33 25.67 -8.16
C VAL A 7 0.40 24.33 -8.20
N TYR A 8 -0.03 23.41 -9.06
CA TYR A 8 0.59 22.10 -9.17
C TYR A 8 2.04 22.15 -9.63
N ARG A 9 2.37 23.03 -10.58
CA ARG A 9 3.76 23.23 -10.99
C ARG A 9 4.64 23.77 -9.86
N LYS A 10 4.13 24.71 -9.07
CA LYS A 10 4.90 25.26 -7.92
C LYS A 10 5.16 24.20 -6.85
N GLU A 11 4.14 23.41 -6.51
CA GLU A 11 4.27 22.30 -5.57
C GLU A 11 5.24 21.23 -6.09
N LEU A 12 5.19 20.91 -7.39
CA LEU A 12 6.13 19.98 -8.01
C LEU A 12 7.57 20.51 -7.96
N GLU A 13 7.78 21.80 -8.28
CA GLU A 13 9.09 22.43 -8.17
C GLU A 13 9.64 22.41 -6.73
N GLU A 14 8.76 22.62 -5.74
CA GLU A 14 9.11 22.50 -4.33
C GLU A 14 9.49 21.08 -3.94
N LEU A 15 8.70 20.09 -4.34
CA LEU A 15 8.96 18.68 -4.08
C LEU A 15 10.29 18.22 -4.70
N LEU A 16 10.57 18.63 -5.94
CA LEU A 16 11.83 18.33 -6.61
C LEU A 16 13.02 18.98 -5.88
N ARG A 17 12.87 20.23 -5.43
CA ARG A 17 13.90 20.92 -4.66
C ARG A 17 14.16 20.23 -3.31
N TRP A 18 13.10 19.83 -2.61
CA TRP A 18 13.17 19.09 -1.35
C TRP A 18 13.85 17.73 -1.55
N SER A 19 13.42 16.94 -2.54
CA SER A 19 14.00 15.61 -2.83
C SER A 19 15.49 15.70 -3.13
N LYS A 20 15.90 16.70 -3.92
CA LYS A 20 17.30 16.99 -4.19
C LYS A 20 18.08 17.44 -2.96
N ALA A 21 17.54 18.37 -2.17
CA ALA A 21 18.20 18.88 -0.96
C ALA A 21 18.40 17.79 0.11
N SER A 22 17.47 16.85 0.19
CA SER A 22 17.54 15.69 1.08
C SER A 22 18.48 14.58 0.58
N GLY A 23 19.08 14.72 -0.61
CA GLY A 23 19.93 13.70 -1.23
C GLY A 23 19.18 12.47 -1.77
N LEU A 24 17.85 12.47 -1.71
CA LEU A 24 17.00 11.37 -2.15
C LEU A 24 17.05 11.17 -3.68
N MET A 25 17.13 12.28 -4.43
CA MET A 25 17.22 12.25 -5.90
C MET A 25 18.54 11.65 -6.41
N ASP A 26 19.60 11.69 -5.59
CA ASP A 26 20.96 11.30 -5.98
C ASP A 26 21.33 9.88 -5.51
N MET A 27 20.35 9.08 -5.07
CA MET A 27 20.55 7.71 -4.55
C MET A 27 21.09 6.71 -5.60
N GLY A 28 20.81 6.94 -6.89
CA GLY A 28 21.35 6.17 -8.02
C GLY A 28 20.73 4.78 -8.26
N PHE A 29 20.24 4.10 -7.22
CA PHE A 29 19.56 2.79 -7.33
C PHE A 29 18.04 2.90 -7.43
N ALA A 30 17.44 3.91 -6.79
CA ALA A 30 16.00 4.04 -6.68
C ALA A 30 15.35 4.60 -7.96
N ARG A 31 14.13 4.15 -8.24
CA ARG A 31 13.30 4.68 -9.32
C ARG A 31 13.00 6.15 -9.02
N GLU A 32 13.47 7.05 -9.89
CA GLU A 32 13.07 8.46 -9.84
C GLU A 32 11.60 8.57 -10.26
N LYS A 33 10.72 8.57 -9.25
CA LYS A 33 9.26 8.62 -9.42
C LYS A 33 8.67 9.85 -8.76
N THR A 34 9.44 10.91 -8.53
CA THR A 34 8.97 12.12 -7.84
C THR A 34 7.80 12.76 -8.60
N ILE A 35 7.92 12.89 -9.93
CA ILE A 35 6.85 13.46 -10.76
C ILE A 35 5.61 12.55 -10.79
N TYR A 36 5.80 11.23 -10.88
CA TYR A 36 4.71 10.24 -10.86
C TYR A 36 3.97 10.23 -9.53
N SER A 37 4.72 10.31 -8.42
CA SER A 37 4.21 10.39 -7.06
C SER A 37 3.35 11.63 -6.89
N TYR A 38 3.87 12.78 -7.29
CA TYR A 38 3.13 14.03 -7.22
C TYR A 38 1.88 14.03 -8.13
N PHE A 39 1.99 13.47 -9.34
CA PHE A 39 0.87 13.29 -10.25
C PHE A 39 -0.27 12.50 -9.62
N ALA A 40 0.02 11.36 -9.02
CA ALA A 40 -0.99 10.54 -8.36
C ALA A 40 -1.69 11.27 -7.21
N VAL A 41 -0.96 12.05 -6.42
CA VAL A 41 -1.53 12.87 -5.35
C VAL A 41 -2.41 13.98 -5.92
N ALA A 42 -1.93 14.72 -6.92
CA ALA A 42 -2.65 15.83 -7.52
C ALA A 42 -3.90 15.41 -8.30
N SER A 43 -3.91 14.19 -8.87
CA SER A 43 -5.03 13.66 -9.65
C SER A 43 -6.10 12.98 -8.78
N SER A 44 -5.69 12.28 -7.73
CA SER A 44 -6.60 11.47 -6.90
C SER A 44 -7.35 12.28 -5.84
N VAL A 45 -6.80 13.43 -5.46
CA VAL A 45 -7.30 14.23 -4.35
C VAL A 45 -7.83 15.57 -4.86
N SER A 46 -9.15 15.64 -5.08
CA SER A 46 -9.86 16.90 -5.35
C SER A 46 -10.11 17.69 -4.04
N PHE A 47 -9.09 17.84 -3.19
CA PHE A 47 -9.21 18.76 -2.06
C PHE A 47 -9.26 20.20 -2.60
N PRO A 48 -10.10 21.07 -2.01
CA PRO A 48 -10.06 22.48 -2.33
C PRO A 48 -8.72 23.06 -1.87
N CYS A 49 -7.74 23.07 -2.78
CA CYS A 49 -6.53 23.89 -2.76
C CYS A 49 -5.66 23.81 -1.48
N ASP A 50 -5.68 22.71 -0.73
CA ASP A 50 -4.73 22.53 0.38
C ASP A 50 -3.39 22.05 -0.17
N SER A 51 -2.41 22.96 -0.24
CA SER A 51 -1.05 22.69 -0.76
C SER A 51 -0.29 21.76 0.19
N ASP A 52 -0.51 21.90 1.48
CA ASP A 52 0.32 21.26 2.50
C ASP A 52 0.00 19.76 2.58
N VAL A 53 -1.27 19.41 2.58
CA VAL A 53 -1.72 18.00 2.54
C VAL A 53 -1.14 17.29 1.31
N ARG A 54 -1.17 17.93 0.12
CA ARG A 54 -0.59 17.33 -1.09
C ARG A 54 0.93 17.17 -0.99
N LEU A 55 1.62 18.16 -0.46
CA LEU A 55 3.07 18.09 -0.28
C LEU A 55 3.47 17.02 0.75
N ILE A 56 2.74 16.87 1.87
CA ILE A 56 2.98 15.80 2.83
C ILE A 56 2.81 14.43 2.18
N VAL A 57 1.71 14.20 1.46
CA VAL A 57 1.51 12.90 0.78
C VAL A 57 2.62 12.67 -0.25
N ALA A 58 2.96 13.68 -1.06
CA ALA A 58 3.95 13.52 -2.12
C ALA A 58 5.37 13.29 -1.56
N LYS A 59 5.79 14.01 -0.51
CA LYS A 59 7.07 13.77 0.20
C LYS A 59 7.08 12.36 0.81
N SER A 60 5.97 11.93 1.41
CA SER A 60 5.82 10.59 1.98
C SER A 60 5.94 9.51 0.90
N THR A 61 5.28 9.67 -0.26
CA THR A 61 5.36 8.72 -1.38
C THR A 61 6.78 8.62 -1.93
N VAL A 62 7.51 9.74 -2.04
CA VAL A 62 8.92 9.73 -2.47
C VAL A 62 9.80 8.96 -1.48
N LEU A 63 9.70 9.25 -0.19
CA LEU A 63 10.45 8.53 0.86
C LEU A 63 10.13 7.03 0.85
N VAL A 64 8.83 6.69 0.80
CA VAL A 64 8.36 5.30 0.72
C VAL A 64 8.95 4.59 -0.48
N THR A 65 8.87 5.19 -1.67
CA THR A 65 9.32 4.54 -2.92
C THR A 65 10.82 4.26 -2.89
N ILE A 66 11.62 5.22 -2.41
CA ILE A 66 13.08 5.07 -2.36
C ILE A 66 13.49 4.09 -1.26
N ALA A 67 12.83 4.12 -0.11
CA ALA A 67 13.08 3.15 0.95
C ALA A 67 12.69 1.74 0.51
N ASP A 68 11.52 1.56 -0.10
CA ASP A 68 11.07 0.28 -0.68
C ASP A 68 12.10 -0.27 -1.68
N ASP A 69 12.55 0.55 -2.64
CA ASP A 69 13.62 0.19 -3.58
C ASP A 69 14.93 -0.21 -2.88
N PHE A 70 15.28 0.46 -1.77
CA PHE A 70 16.48 0.13 -1.01
C PHE A 70 16.36 -1.25 -0.35
N PHE A 71 15.20 -1.59 0.20
CA PHE A 71 14.95 -2.90 0.82
C PHE A 71 14.89 -4.02 -0.22
N ASP A 72 14.33 -3.72 -1.39
CA ASP A 72 14.09 -4.69 -2.45
C ASP A 72 15.31 -4.98 -3.32
N MET A 73 16.12 -3.97 -3.63
CA MET A 73 17.09 -4.05 -4.72
C MET A 73 18.55 -3.85 -4.30
N GLU A 74 18.81 -2.97 -3.32
CA GLU A 74 20.17 -2.48 -3.07
C GLU A 74 20.75 -2.93 -1.72
N GLY A 75 20.06 -2.67 -0.62
CA GLY A 75 20.62 -2.83 0.72
C GLY A 75 20.86 -4.29 1.10
N SER A 76 22.01 -4.62 1.69
CA SER A 76 22.25 -5.95 2.24
C SER A 76 21.39 -6.20 3.49
N LEU A 77 21.11 -7.47 3.85
CA LEU A 77 20.17 -7.76 4.95
C LEU A 77 20.64 -7.13 6.27
N LYS A 78 21.95 -7.12 6.49
CA LYS A 78 22.59 -6.46 7.62
C LYS A 78 22.41 -4.94 7.61
N GLU A 79 22.51 -4.30 6.45
CA GLU A 79 22.26 -2.85 6.34
C GLU A 79 20.79 -2.52 6.61
N LEU A 80 19.87 -3.34 6.10
CA LEU A 80 18.44 -3.19 6.37
C LEU A 80 18.13 -3.35 7.86
N GLU A 81 18.68 -4.36 8.53
CA GLU A 81 18.54 -4.55 9.99
C GLU A 81 19.06 -3.35 10.79
N ILE A 82 20.22 -2.82 10.41
CA ILE A 82 20.83 -1.64 11.05
C ILE A 82 19.93 -0.41 10.86
N LEU A 83 19.44 -0.17 9.64
CA LEU A 83 18.54 0.95 9.35
C LEU A 83 17.20 0.82 10.09
N THR A 84 16.55 -0.34 10.04
CA THR A 84 15.29 -0.58 10.75
C THR A 84 15.44 -0.39 12.25
N LYS A 85 16.55 -0.88 12.84
CA LYS A 85 16.84 -0.66 14.27
C LYS A 85 17.07 0.81 14.60
N ALA A 86 17.77 1.54 13.74
CA ALA A 86 17.96 2.97 13.88
C ALA A 86 16.62 3.71 13.87
N ILE A 87 15.71 3.37 12.94
CA ILE A 87 14.36 3.95 12.89
C ILE A 87 13.53 3.58 14.15
N GLN A 88 13.54 2.32 14.59
CA GLN A 88 12.81 1.89 15.79
C GLN A 88 13.26 2.60 17.07
N SER A 89 14.55 2.88 17.19
CA SER A 89 15.13 3.61 18.33
C SER A 89 15.21 5.11 18.11
N TRP A 90 14.93 5.57 16.89
CA TRP A 90 15.16 6.92 16.39
C TRP A 90 16.57 7.46 16.69
N ASP A 91 17.60 6.61 16.54
CA ASP A 91 19.02 6.94 16.74
C ASP A 91 19.82 6.59 15.47
N ASN A 92 20.43 7.59 14.83
CA ASN A 92 21.20 7.42 13.59
C ASN A 92 22.68 7.05 13.79
N LYS A 93 23.12 6.82 15.03
CA LYS A 93 24.52 6.43 15.30
C LYS A 93 24.88 5.14 14.55
N GLY A 94 25.95 5.23 13.77
CA GLY A 94 26.48 4.10 13.02
C GLY A 94 25.85 3.89 11.65
N LEU A 95 24.87 4.71 11.25
CA LEU A 95 24.38 4.73 9.88
C LEU A 95 25.40 5.41 8.96
N THR A 96 25.60 4.84 7.78
CA THR A 96 26.45 5.38 6.71
C THR A 96 25.71 5.36 5.38
N SER A 97 26.31 5.95 4.34
CA SER A 97 25.86 5.86 2.94
C SER A 97 24.35 6.11 2.77
N HIS A 98 23.65 5.26 2.02
CA HIS A 98 22.23 5.45 1.68
C HIS A 98 21.32 5.36 2.91
N SER A 99 21.62 4.49 3.88
CA SER A 99 20.85 4.37 5.12
C SER A 99 20.87 5.66 5.95
N LYS A 100 22.01 6.36 5.99
CA LYS A 100 22.11 7.65 6.68
C LYS A 100 21.27 8.72 5.99
N ILE A 101 21.31 8.77 4.66
CA ILE A 101 20.53 9.74 3.88
C ILE A 101 19.02 9.49 4.06
N LEU A 102 18.58 8.23 3.98
CA LEU A 102 17.19 7.85 4.23
C LEU A 102 16.72 8.24 5.63
N PHE A 103 17.52 7.93 6.65
CA PHE A 103 17.20 8.30 8.03
C PHE A 103 17.10 9.81 8.19
N ASP A 104 18.08 10.57 7.73
CA ASP A 104 18.12 12.02 7.92
C ASP A 104 16.98 12.72 7.17
N ALA A 105 16.67 12.28 5.95
CA ALA A 105 15.54 12.81 5.19
C ALA A 105 14.21 12.54 5.92
N LEU A 106 14.06 11.34 6.48
CA LEU A 106 12.88 10.95 7.24
C LEU A 106 12.77 11.70 8.58
N ASP A 107 13.85 11.82 9.34
CA ASP A 107 13.89 12.54 10.62
C ASP A 107 13.48 14.01 10.45
N ASN A 108 14.07 14.69 9.46
CA ASN A 108 13.72 16.07 9.13
C ASN A 108 12.25 16.20 8.71
N PHE A 109 11.73 15.25 7.92
CA PHE A 109 10.34 15.28 7.47
C PHE A 109 9.35 15.04 8.62
N VAL A 110 9.64 14.09 9.52
CA VAL A 110 8.82 13.85 10.72
C VAL A 110 8.86 15.07 11.65
N ALA A 111 10.02 15.69 11.83
CA ALA A 111 10.15 16.91 12.62
C ALA A 111 9.32 18.06 12.03
N GLU A 112 9.35 18.27 10.70
CA GLU A 112 8.56 19.29 10.00
C GLU A 112 7.05 19.17 10.32
N ILE A 113 6.50 17.96 10.23
CA ILE A 113 5.07 17.70 10.52
C ILE A 113 4.78 17.89 12.02
N ALA A 114 5.62 17.33 12.88
CA ALA A 114 5.42 17.39 14.34
C ALA A 114 5.47 18.83 14.87
N GLU A 115 6.45 19.62 14.42
CA GLU A 115 6.61 21.03 14.82
C GLU A 115 5.42 21.87 14.37
N LYS A 116 4.97 21.69 13.12
CA LYS A 116 3.79 22.37 12.60
C LYS A 116 2.54 22.04 13.41
N TYR A 117 2.32 20.75 13.70
CA TYR A 117 1.18 20.30 14.49
C TYR A 117 1.23 20.84 15.93
N LEU A 118 2.40 20.81 16.56
CA LEU A 118 2.63 21.37 17.90
C LEU A 118 2.33 22.88 17.93
N TYR A 119 2.77 23.62 16.91
CA TYR A 119 2.49 25.05 16.81
C TYR A 119 0.99 25.35 16.65
N GLN A 120 0.28 24.56 15.85
CA GLN A 120 -1.15 24.78 15.56
C GLN A 120 -2.08 24.30 16.70
N HIS A 121 -1.72 23.23 17.39
CA HIS A 121 -2.61 22.53 18.32
C HIS A 121 -2.10 22.42 19.75
N GLY A 122 -0.83 22.76 20.01
CA GLY A 122 -0.21 22.64 21.33
C GLY A 122 0.00 21.20 21.80
N ILE A 123 -0.05 20.22 20.90
CA ILE A 123 0.11 18.80 21.18
C ILE A 123 1.31 18.26 20.40
N ASP A 124 2.20 17.53 21.08
CA ASP A 124 3.32 16.85 20.45
C ASP A 124 2.88 15.47 19.95
N ILE A 125 2.97 15.26 18.62
CA ILE A 125 2.64 14.00 17.94
C ILE A 125 3.87 13.23 17.45
N THR A 126 5.08 13.67 17.81
CA THR A 126 6.35 13.10 17.32
C THR A 126 6.38 11.59 17.47
N ASN A 127 6.01 11.06 18.65
CA ASN A 127 6.06 9.61 18.91
C ASN A 127 5.05 8.82 18.05
N SER A 128 3.87 9.39 17.75
CA SER A 128 2.91 8.74 16.86
C SER A 128 3.45 8.64 15.43
N LEU A 129 4.03 9.73 14.91
CA LEU A 129 4.64 9.75 13.57
C LEU A 129 5.83 8.78 13.48
N ARG A 130 6.71 8.79 14.48
CA ARG A 130 7.84 7.85 14.56
C ARG A 130 7.37 6.40 14.62
N GLY A 131 6.30 6.12 15.36
CA GLY A 131 5.69 4.80 15.44
C GLY A 131 5.23 4.27 14.09
N ILE A 132 4.52 5.10 13.30
CA ILE A 132 4.03 4.74 11.96
C ILE A 132 5.21 4.33 11.05
N TRP A 133 6.27 5.15 11.02
CA TRP A 133 7.45 4.82 10.23
C TRP A 133 8.20 3.60 10.77
N SER A 134 8.26 3.44 12.09
CA SER A 134 8.89 2.28 12.73
C SER A 134 8.26 0.96 12.31
N GLU A 135 6.92 0.84 12.31
CA GLU A 135 6.28 -0.38 11.83
C GLU A 135 6.41 -0.57 10.31
N THR A 136 6.42 0.52 9.53
CA THR A 136 6.65 0.48 8.08
C THR A 136 8.02 -0.11 7.75
N PHE A 137 9.09 0.36 8.40
CA PHE A 137 10.44 -0.19 8.19
C PHE A 137 10.60 -1.61 8.74
N ALA A 138 9.82 -1.97 9.77
CA ALA A 138 9.82 -3.33 10.29
C ALA A 138 9.13 -4.32 9.33
N SER A 139 8.04 -3.91 8.67
CA SER A 139 7.35 -4.76 7.69
C SER A 139 8.19 -4.97 6.43
N TRP A 140 8.87 -3.94 5.91
CA TRP A 140 9.81 -4.12 4.80
C TRP A 140 10.99 -5.03 5.15
N LEU A 141 11.53 -4.93 6.37
CA LEU A 141 12.57 -5.85 6.82
C LEU A 141 12.06 -7.29 6.87
N MET A 142 10.82 -7.50 7.31
CA MET A 142 10.20 -8.82 7.34
C MET A 142 10.06 -9.40 5.92
N GLU A 143 9.56 -8.63 4.95
CA GLU A 143 9.43 -9.06 3.55
C GLU A 143 10.80 -9.38 2.92
N ALA A 144 11.79 -8.50 3.14
CA ALA A 144 13.16 -8.73 2.68
C ALA A 144 13.76 -10.00 3.32
N THR A 145 13.47 -10.27 4.59
CA THR A 145 13.90 -11.49 5.28
C THR A 145 13.27 -12.73 4.67
N TRP A 146 11.95 -12.73 4.43
CA TRP A 146 11.27 -13.85 3.77
C TRP A 146 11.86 -14.14 2.40
N SER A 147 12.01 -13.12 1.57
CA SER A 147 12.58 -13.25 0.22
C SER A 147 14.01 -13.80 0.25
N ARG A 148 14.89 -13.27 1.11
CA ARG A 148 16.32 -13.62 1.13
C ARG A 148 16.63 -14.96 1.81
N THR A 149 15.80 -15.38 2.76
CA THR A 149 15.96 -16.65 3.48
C THR A 149 15.18 -17.80 2.84
N GLY A 150 14.32 -17.51 1.85
CA GLY A 150 13.40 -18.49 1.26
C GLY A 150 12.29 -18.93 2.22
N GLN A 151 12.06 -18.19 3.31
CA GLN A 151 10.95 -18.46 4.21
C GLN A 151 9.63 -18.10 3.51
N ILE A 152 8.71 -19.07 3.51
CA ILE A 152 7.39 -18.91 2.92
C ILE A 152 6.40 -18.65 4.07
N PRO A 153 5.86 -17.44 4.21
CA PRO A 153 4.83 -17.15 5.20
C PRO A 153 3.50 -17.81 4.82
N SER A 154 2.59 -17.96 5.78
CA SER A 154 1.18 -18.21 5.42
C SER A 154 0.58 -16.97 4.75
N LEU A 155 -0.43 -17.13 3.92
CA LEU A 155 -1.15 -16.03 3.27
C LEU A 155 -1.64 -15.02 4.31
N ARG A 156 -2.12 -15.49 5.46
CA ARG A 156 -2.52 -14.61 6.55
C ARG A 156 -1.35 -13.78 7.10
N SER A 157 -0.22 -14.41 7.43
CA SER A 157 0.94 -13.72 8.00
C SER A 157 1.53 -12.72 7.00
N TYR A 158 1.54 -13.10 5.72
CA TYR A 158 1.91 -12.23 4.61
C TYR A 158 1.00 -11.01 4.56
N LEU A 159 -0.32 -11.17 4.59
CA LEU A 159 -1.24 -10.03 4.53
C LEU A 159 -1.16 -9.12 5.75
N GLU A 160 -0.96 -9.66 6.95
CA GLU A 160 -0.76 -8.86 8.17
C GLU A 160 0.48 -7.94 8.03
N THR A 161 1.56 -8.43 7.43
CA THR A 161 2.75 -7.64 7.12
C THR A 161 2.53 -6.71 5.92
N GLY A 162 1.90 -7.26 4.87
CA GLY A 162 1.58 -6.65 3.59
C GLY A 162 0.70 -5.40 3.70
N MET A 163 -0.22 -5.39 4.66
CA MET A 163 -1.06 -4.22 4.98
C MET A 163 -0.23 -3.04 5.47
N ILE A 164 0.87 -3.29 6.19
CA ILE A 164 1.76 -2.23 6.69
C ILE A 164 2.77 -1.84 5.60
N SER A 165 3.44 -2.81 4.96
CA SER A 165 4.47 -2.57 3.94
C SER A 165 3.95 -1.86 2.68
N ILE A 166 2.64 -1.94 2.37
CA ILE A 166 2.06 -1.15 1.27
C ILE A 166 1.96 0.35 1.58
N THR A 167 2.19 0.76 2.83
CA THR A 167 2.33 2.16 3.31
C THR A 167 1.12 3.09 3.14
N ALA A 168 -0.03 2.57 2.70
CA ALA A 168 -1.22 3.38 2.49
C ALA A 168 -1.66 4.13 3.77
N HIS A 169 -1.49 3.51 4.95
CA HIS A 169 -1.72 4.14 6.25
C HIS A 169 -0.74 5.29 6.53
N THR A 170 0.56 5.10 6.26
CA THR A 170 1.59 6.14 6.38
C THR A 170 1.19 7.39 5.60
N LEU A 171 0.76 7.23 4.35
CA LEU A 171 0.36 8.35 3.49
C LEU A 171 -0.84 9.13 4.06
N VAL A 172 -1.90 8.43 4.47
CA VAL A 172 -3.16 9.09 4.89
C VAL A 172 -3.11 9.60 6.32
N LEU A 173 -2.39 8.94 7.24
CA LEU A 173 -2.34 9.34 8.64
C LEU A 173 -1.45 10.57 8.82
N LEU A 174 -0.29 10.64 8.17
CA LEU A 174 0.56 11.84 8.19
C LEU A 174 -0.20 13.04 7.60
N ALA A 175 -0.80 12.87 6.42
CA ALA A 175 -1.53 13.93 5.75
C ALA A 175 -2.80 14.36 6.52
N SER A 176 -3.37 13.48 7.35
CA SER A 176 -4.52 13.83 8.18
C SER A 176 -4.22 14.81 9.31
N CYS A 177 -2.95 14.97 9.68
CA CYS A 177 -2.51 15.92 10.71
C CYS A 177 -2.67 17.38 10.25
N ASP A 178 -2.68 17.62 8.94
CA ASP A 178 -2.83 18.95 8.33
C ASP A 178 -4.25 19.22 7.81
N LEU A 179 -5.20 18.29 8.02
CA LEU A 179 -6.59 18.50 7.60
C LEU A 179 -7.32 19.49 8.52
N THR A 180 -8.34 20.16 7.97
CA THR A 180 -9.30 20.96 8.74
C THR A 180 -10.71 20.36 8.61
N PRO A 181 -11.36 19.92 9.71
CA PRO A 181 -10.79 19.75 11.05
C PRO A 181 -9.74 18.62 11.06
N THR A 182 -8.75 18.72 11.96
CA THR A 182 -7.72 17.70 12.15
C THR A 182 -8.30 16.44 12.79
N ILE A 183 -7.66 15.30 12.54
CA ILE A 183 -7.93 14.07 13.28
C ILE A 183 -7.39 14.17 14.72
N SER A 184 -7.98 13.41 15.65
CA SER A 184 -7.46 13.26 17.01
C SER A 184 -6.11 12.51 16.99
N PRO A 185 -5.09 12.99 17.73
CA PRO A 185 -3.79 12.30 17.87
C PRO A 185 -3.88 10.84 18.32
N GLN A 186 -4.95 10.47 19.03
CA GLN A 186 -5.17 9.09 19.49
C GLN A 186 -5.49 8.13 18.34
N LYS A 187 -5.98 8.64 17.20
CA LYS A 187 -6.39 7.85 16.03
C LYS A 187 -5.27 7.60 15.02
N ILE A 188 -4.10 8.20 15.25
CA ILE A 188 -2.88 8.02 14.43
C ILE A 188 -1.82 7.20 15.17
N HIS A 189 -2.18 6.52 16.27
CA HIS A 189 -1.24 5.79 17.11
C HIS A 189 -1.19 4.29 16.74
N PRO A 190 -0.05 3.77 16.27
CA PRO A 190 0.11 2.35 15.98
C PRO A 190 -0.05 1.45 17.24
N PRO A 191 -0.44 0.18 17.12
CA PRO A 191 -0.88 -0.52 15.91
C PRO A 191 -2.41 -0.48 15.77
N GLN A 192 -3.08 0.51 16.36
CA GLN A 192 -4.55 0.55 16.40
C GLN A 192 -5.06 1.60 15.41
N TYR A 193 -5.56 1.12 14.29
CA TYR A 193 -6.11 1.95 13.23
C TYR A 193 -7.61 1.80 13.12
N GLU A 194 -8.24 2.89 12.70
CA GLU A 194 -9.66 2.93 12.33
C GLU A 194 -9.94 1.93 11.20
N ASP A 195 -11.15 1.35 11.19
CA ASP A 195 -11.53 0.34 10.21
C ASP A 195 -11.37 0.83 8.76
N ILE A 196 -11.66 2.10 8.48
CA ILE A 196 -11.45 2.70 7.15
C ILE A 196 -9.99 2.63 6.70
N THR A 197 -9.03 2.80 7.63
CA THR A 197 -7.60 2.72 7.36
C THR A 197 -7.18 1.26 7.17
N ASN A 198 -7.70 0.34 7.99
CA ASN A 198 -7.46 -1.10 7.83
C ASN A 198 -7.94 -1.61 6.46
N PHE A 199 -9.17 -1.27 6.06
CA PHE A 199 -9.71 -1.67 4.77
C PHE A 199 -9.01 -0.98 3.59
N LEU A 200 -8.51 0.25 3.77
CA LEU A 200 -7.67 0.91 2.77
C LEU A 200 -6.37 0.13 2.56
N MET A 201 -5.64 -0.20 3.63
CA MET A 201 -4.37 -0.92 3.57
C MET A 201 -4.49 -2.24 2.80
N ILE A 202 -5.44 -3.09 3.21
CA ILE A 202 -5.65 -4.39 2.56
C ILE A 202 -6.15 -4.24 1.11
N SER A 203 -6.98 -3.24 0.81
CA SER A 203 -7.40 -2.97 -0.58
C SER A 203 -6.21 -2.57 -1.45
N CYS A 204 -5.33 -1.70 -0.96
CA CYS A 204 -4.14 -1.27 -1.70
C CYS A 204 -3.16 -2.43 -1.91
N ARG A 205 -2.95 -3.26 -0.88
CA ARG A 205 -2.10 -4.47 -0.97
C ARG A 205 -2.63 -5.43 -2.03
N LEU A 206 -3.91 -5.78 -1.97
CA LEU A 206 -4.50 -6.73 -2.92
C LEU A 206 -4.56 -6.18 -4.35
N LEU A 207 -4.79 -4.86 -4.52
CA LEU A 207 -4.69 -4.20 -5.83
C LEU A 207 -3.29 -4.37 -6.44
N ASN A 208 -2.26 -4.08 -5.65
CA ASN A 208 -0.87 -4.24 -6.08
C ASN A 208 -0.57 -5.70 -6.43
N ASP A 209 -0.88 -6.63 -5.52
CA ASP A 209 -0.53 -8.04 -5.66
C ASP A 209 -1.13 -8.67 -6.93
N ILE A 210 -2.38 -8.36 -7.28
CA ILE A 210 -3.05 -8.87 -8.49
C ILE A 210 -2.31 -8.42 -9.77
N GLN A 211 -1.66 -7.26 -9.76
CA GLN A 211 -0.96 -6.72 -10.93
C GLN A 211 0.54 -7.01 -10.93
N SER A 212 1.11 -7.44 -9.80
CA SER A 212 2.55 -7.66 -9.65
C SER A 212 2.94 -9.13 -9.55
N TYR A 213 2.00 -10.06 -9.30
CA TYR A 213 2.31 -11.46 -8.99
C TYR A 213 3.22 -12.15 -10.03
N GLU A 214 3.05 -11.90 -11.32
CA GLU A 214 3.88 -12.54 -12.37
C GLU A 214 5.34 -12.11 -12.30
N LYS A 215 5.57 -10.81 -12.03
CA LYS A 215 6.91 -10.25 -11.88
C LYS A 215 7.52 -10.76 -10.57
N GLU A 216 6.78 -10.67 -9.48
CA GLU A 216 7.24 -11.09 -8.16
C GLU A 216 7.54 -12.59 -8.10
N LEU A 217 6.75 -13.42 -8.77
CA LEU A 217 7.02 -14.85 -8.91
C LEU A 217 8.36 -15.11 -9.62
N LYS A 218 8.68 -14.34 -10.67
CA LYS A 218 9.98 -14.43 -11.37
C LYS A 218 11.14 -13.97 -10.50
N ASP A 219 10.89 -12.98 -9.65
CA ASP A 219 11.87 -12.43 -8.70
C ASP A 219 12.00 -13.30 -7.43
N GLY A 220 11.23 -14.39 -7.31
CA GLY A 220 11.24 -15.28 -6.14
C GLY A 220 10.63 -14.65 -4.88
N LYS A 221 9.76 -13.64 -5.05
CA LYS A 221 9.07 -12.95 -3.97
C LYS A 221 7.70 -13.58 -3.70
N ASN A 222 7.26 -13.49 -2.45
CA ASN A 222 5.94 -13.94 -2.03
C ASN A 222 4.88 -12.89 -2.42
N ASN A 223 3.72 -13.38 -2.85
CA ASN A 223 2.57 -12.57 -3.25
C ASN A 223 1.27 -13.29 -2.85
N SER A 224 0.17 -12.58 -2.59
CA SER A 224 -1.11 -13.20 -2.22
C SER A 224 -1.57 -14.31 -3.17
N VAL A 225 -1.43 -14.13 -4.49
CA VAL A 225 -1.84 -15.12 -5.51
C VAL A 225 -0.99 -16.39 -5.40
N VAL A 226 0.33 -16.22 -5.29
CA VAL A 226 1.30 -17.32 -5.19
C VAL A 226 1.10 -18.09 -3.89
N LEU A 227 0.95 -17.37 -2.77
CA LEU A 227 0.73 -17.99 -1.46
C LEU A 227 -0.58 -18.76 -1.41
N TYR A 228 -1.64 -18.25 -2.04
CA TYR A 228 -2.90 -19.00 -2.15
C TYR A 228 -2.72 -20.32 -2.91
N LEU A 229 -1.99 -20.34 -4.03
CA LEU A 229 -1.70 -21.56 -4.78
C LEU A 229 -0.90 -22.56 -3.94
N LEU A 230 0.08 -22.08 -3.17
CA LEU A 230 0.88 -22.94 -2.28
C LEU A 230 0.06 -23.55 -1.15
N GLU A 231 -0.86 -22.77 -0.57
CA GLU A 231 -1.77 -23.26 0.48
C GLU A 231 -2.90 -24.16 -0.07
N ASN A 232 -3.18 -24.10 -1.37
CA ASN A 232 -4.26 -24.84 -2.02
C ASN A 232 -3.75 -25.58 -3.27
N PRO A 233 -3.02 -26.71 -3.13
CA PRO A 233 -2.38 -27.41 -4.24
C PRO A 233 -3.31 -27.95 -5.35
N GLY A 234 -4.63 -27.96 -5.11
CA GLY A 234 -5.63 -28.35 -6.10
C GLY A 234 -6.20 -27.18 -6.91
N ALA A 235 -5.86 -25.94 -6.54
CA ALA A 235 -6.33 -24.74 -7.22
C ALA A 235 -5.46 -24.42 -8.44
N ASN A 236 -6.08 -23.81 -9.46
CA ASN A 236 -5.37 -23.23 -10.60
C ASN A 236 -5.18 -21.71 -10.44
N LEU A 237 -4.41 -21.10 -11.35
CA LEU A 237 -4.10 -19.67 -11.30
C LEU A 237 -5.34 -18.77 -11.37
N GLU A 238 -6.32 -19.11 -12.21
CA GLU A 238 -7.56 -18.34 -12.33
C GLU A 238 -8.34 -18.34 -11.00
N GLU A 239 -8.44 -19.50 -10.35
CA GLU A 239 -9.06 -19.62 -9.03
C GLU A 239 -8.32 -18.81 -7.95
N ALA A 240 -7.00 -18.74 -8.02
CA ALA A 240 -6.19 -17.94 -7.10
C ALA A 240 -6.41 -16.43 -7.31
N ILE A 241 -6.41 -15.97 -8.56
CA ILE A 241 -6.69 -14.57 -8.91
C ILE A 241 -8.11 -14.21 -8.48
N ASP A 242 -9.10 -15.05 -8.77
CA ASP A 242 -10.50 -14.85 -8.39
C ASP A 242 -10.67 -14.77 -6.87
N TYR A 243 -9.93 -15.58 -6.12
CA TYR A 243 -9.94 -15.54 -4.66
C TYR A 243 -9.41 -14.21 -4.13
N VAL A 244 -8.23 -13.76 -4.60
CA VAL A 244 -7.62 -12.48 -4.21
C VAL A 244 -8.51 -11.30 -4.64
N GLN A 245 -9.10 -11.36 -5.83
CA GLN A 245 -10.05 -10.36 -6.34
C GLN A 245 -11.32 -10.31 -5.47
N SER A 246 -11.85 -11.46 -5.03
CA SER A 246 -13.00 -11.51 -4.14
C SER A 246 -12.70 -10.87 -2.77
N MET A 247 -11.49 -11.06 -2.24
CA MET A 247 -11.05 -10.38 -1.02
C MET A 247 -10.96 -8.87 -1.22
N LEU A 248 -10.39 -8.45 -2.35
CA LEU A 248 -10.26 -7.05 -2.71
C LEU A 248 -11.62 -6.36 -2.84
N ASP A 249 -12.59 -7.01 -3.49
CA ASP A 249 -13.94 -6.45 -3.68
C ASP A 249 -14.67 -6.26 -2.36
N ASP A 250 -14.55 -7.21 -1.43
CA ASP A 250 -15.13 -7.12 -0.10
C ASP A 250 -14.45 -6.04 0.76
N ALA A 251 -13.11 -5.95 0.73
CA ALA A 251 -12.36 -4.90 1.41
C ALA A 251 -12.72 -3.50 0.90
N LYS A 252 -12.77 -3.30 -0.43
CA LYS A 252 -13.20 -2.04 -1.04
C LYS A 252 -14.64 -1.69 -0.65
N MET A 253 -15.55 -2.66 -0.66
CA MET A 253 -16.94 -2.43 -0.26
C MET A 253 -17.01 -1.89 1.17
N LYS A 254 -16.32 -2.54 2.11
CA LYS A 254 -16.30 -2.11 3.52
C LYS A 254 -15.65 -0.75 3.70
N MET A 255 -14.54 -0.49 3.02
CA MET A 255 -13.90 0.83 3.01
C MET A 255 -14.89 1.92 2.55
N LEU A 256 -15.62 1.67 1.46
CA LEU A 256 -16.65 2.59 0.96
C LEU A 256 -17.82 2.75 1.93
N GLU A 257 -18.25 1.69 2.62
CA GLU A 257 -19.28 1.79 3.66
C GLU A 257 -18.83 2.75 4.78
N HIS A 258 -17.62 2.59 5.32
CA HIS A 258 -17.09 3.51 6.34
C HIS A 258 -16.89 4.94 5.81
N ALA A 259 -16.53 5.11 4.53
CA ALA A 259 -16.30 6.40 3.93
C ALA A 259 -17.60 7.17 3.58
N LEU A 260 -18.69 6.47 3.29
CA LEU A 260 -19.94 7.09 2.81
C LEU A 260 -21.05 7.10 3.86
N ARG A 261 -20.97 6.24 4.87
CA ARG A 261 -21.95 6.19 5.96
C ARG A 261 -21.52 7.09 7.11
N ASN A 262 -22.47 7.90 7.58
CA ASN A 262 -22.24 8.81 8.71
C ASN A 262 -22.55 8.17 10.07
N ASP A 263 -23.15 6.98 10.08
CA ASP A 263 -23.51 6.24 11.29
C ASP A 263 -22.42 5.24 11.76
N LEU A 264 -21.34 5.06 10.98
CA LEU A 264 -20.28 4.09 11.26
C LEU A 264 -19.00 4.70 11.86
N GLY A 265 -19.06 5.92 12.41
CA GLY A 265 -17.95 6.54 13.10
C GLY A 265 -18.04 8.06 13.19
N ASP A 266 -17.19 8.64 14.04
CA ASP A 266 -17.06 10.08 14.30
C ASP A 266 -15.94 10.75 13.48
N LEU A 267 -15.53 10.11 12.37
CA LEU A 267 -14.43 10.60 11.54
C LEU A 267 -14.83 11.82 10.69
N PRO A 268 -13.97 12.86 10.61
CA PRO A 268 -14.20 14.01 9.74
C PRO A 268 -14.38 13.63 8.26
N GLU A 269 -15.23 14.38 7.56
CA GLU A 269 -15.45 14.18 6.12
C GLU A 269 -14.15 14.37 5.29
N SER A 270 -13.28 15.29 5.71
CA SER A 270 -11.96 15.51 5.13
C SER A 270 -11.09 14.24 5.22
N PHE A 271 -11.12 13.56 6.36
CA PHE A 271 -10.39 12.31 6.60
C PHE A 271 -10.90 11.18 5.70
N LYS A 272 -12.23 11.03 5.60
CA LYS A 272 -12.87 10.04 4.71
C LYS A 272 -12.50 10.29 3.24
N LYS A 273 -12.53 11.56 2.80
CA LYS A 273 -12.12 11.96 1.45
C LYS A 273 -10.63 11.70 1.16
N LEU A 274 -9.75 11.87 2.15
CA LEU A 274 -8.33 11.56 2.02
C LEU A 274 -8.13 10.07 1.74
N HIS A 275 -8.82 9.20 2.48
CA HIS A 275 -8.77 7.76 2.27
C HIS A 275 -9.33 7.35 0.90
N LEU A 276 -10.45 7.95 0.48
CA LEU A 276 -11.02 7.73 -0.86
C LEU A 276 -10.07 8.18 -1.97
N GLY A 277 -9.37 9.30 -1.77
CA GLY A 277 -8.33 9.78 -2.67
C GLY A 277 -7.18 8.77 -2.76
N CYS A 278 -6.66 8.31 -1.63
CA CYS A 278 -5.60 7.30 -1.60
C CYS A 278 -6.00 6.02 -2.36
N LEU A 279 -7.19 5.47 -2.10
CA LEU A 279 -7.68 4.29 -2.83
C LEU A 279 -7.77 4.54 -4.34
N LYS A 280 -8.23 5.72 -4.76
CA LYS A 280 -8.28 6.10 -6.19
C LYS A 280 -6.90 6.20 -6.82
N ALA A 281 -5.90 6.68 -6.09
CA ALA A 281 -4.51 6.70 -6.57
C ALA A 281 -4.00 5.28 -6.82
N PHE A 282 -4.23 4.36 -5.89
CA PHE A 282 -3.87 2.94 -6.09
C PHE A 282 -4.65 2.30 -7.23
N GLN A 283 -5.94 2.60 -7.40
CA GLN A 283 -6.72 2.13 -8.54
C GLN A 283 -6.17 2.67 -9.88
N MET A 284 -5.79 3.95 -9.93
CA MET A 284 -5.14 4.52 -11.12
C MET A 284 -3.88 3.73 -11.48
N PHE A 285 -3.11 3.28 -10.49
CA PHE A 285 -1.89 2.51 -10.72
C PHE A 285 -2.10 1.03 -11.01
N PHE A 286 -3.12 0.39 -10.43
CA PHE A 286 -3.20 -1.07 -10.33
C PHE A 286 -4.56 -1.68 -10.72
N ASN A 287 -5.50 -0.92 -11.30
CA ASN A 287 -6.81 -1.48 -11.64
C ASN A 287 -6.82 -2.27 -12.97
N SER A 288 -5.87 -2.01 -13.88
CA SER A 288 -5.81 -2.68 -15.19
C SER A 288 -4.44 -3.21 -15.59
N ALA A 289 -3.38 -2.67 -15.00
CA ALA A 289 -1.99 -3.08 -15.17
C ALA A 289 -1.20 -2.50 -13.98
N ASN A 290 0.09 -2.81 -13.87
CA ASN A 290 1.01 -2.10 -12.97
C ASN A 290 1.58 -0.85 -13.67
N HIS A 291 0.81 0.24 -13.66
CA HIS A 291 1.21 1.52 -14.27
C HIS A 291 2.32 2.22 -13.49
N PHE A 292 2.51 1.88 -12.21
CA PHE A 292 3.54 2.49 -11.38
C PHE A 292 4.95 2.11 -11.85
N ASP A 293 5.15 0.86 -12.27
CA ASP A 293 6.43 0.37 -12.80
C ASP A 293 6.72 0.85 -14.24
N SER A 294 5.68 1.22 -15.00
CA SER A 294 5.86 1.73 -16.37
C SER A 294 6.50 3.13 -16.39
N LYS A 295 7.39 3.36 -17.36
CA LYS A 295 8.02 4.67 -17.60
C LYS A 295 7.21 5.55 -18.55
N GLU A 296 6.21 4.99 -19.23
CA GLU A 296 5.50 5.66 -20.32
C GLU A 296 3.99 5.79 -20.06
N SER A 297 3.39 4.87 -19.30
CA SER A 297 1.93 4.72 -19.17
C SER A 297 1.20 6.02 -18.80
N LEU A 298 1.73 6.77 -17.82
CA LEU A 298 1.14 8.01 -17.32
C LEU A 298 1.81 9.27 -17.88
N LEU A 299 2.81 9.13 -18.76
CA LEU A 299 3.61 10.28 -19.21
C LEU A 299 2.75 11.30 -19.96
N SER A 300 1.81 10.84 -20.79
CA SER A 300 0.86 11.72 -21.49
C SER A 300 0.00 12.50 -20.50
N ASP A 301 -0.56 11.82 -19.49
CA ASP A 301 -1.44 12.45 -18.50
C ASP A 301 -0.69 13.44 -17.61
N ILE A 302 0.54 13.11 -17.22
CA ILE A 302 1.46 14.00 -16.49
C ILE A 302 1.71 15.27 -17.31
N ASN A 303 2.03 15.12 -18.60
CA ASN A 303 2.26 16.26 -19.49
C ASN A 303 1.03 17.15 -19.62
N GLN A 304 -0.16 16.56 -19.78
CA GLN A 304 -1.41 17.31 -19.83
C GLN A 304 -1.75 18.00 -18.51
N ALA A 305 -1.50 17.34 -17.38
CA ALA A 305 -1.81 17.89 -16.07
C ALA A 305 -0.93 19.09 -15.70
N PHE A 306 0.37 19.03 -16.00
CA PHE A 306 1.34 19.99 -15.47
C PHE A 306 1.94 20.93 -16.50
N PHE A 307 2.23 20.45 -17.71
CA PHE A 307 3.13 21.15 -18.64
C PHE A 307 2.43 21.73 -19.86
N ILE A 308 1.38 21.09 -20.38
CA ILE A 308 0.63 21.55 -21.56
C ILE A 308 -0.41 22.58 -21.11
N PRO A 309 -0.33 23.85 -21.58
CA PRO A 309 -1.33 24.86 -21.25
C PRO A 309 -2.70 24.47 -21.78
N LEU A 310 -3.73 24.67 -20.96
CA LEU A 310 -5.11 24.45 -21.41
C LEU A 310 -5.50 25.51 -22.46
N GLU A 311 -5.63 25.07 -23.70
CA GLU A 311 -6.25 25.84 -24.78
C GLU A 311 -7.74 26.03 -24.48
N PHE A 312 -8.21 27.26 -24.62
CA PHE A 312 -9.61 27.62 -24.32
C PHE A 312 -10.36 27.67 -25.66
N ASP A 313 -10.96 26.56 -26.06
CA ASP A 313 -11.93 26.53 -27.16
C ASP A 313 -13.26 27.06 -26.60
N GLU A 314 -13.62 28.32 -26.89
CA GLU A 314 -14.92 28.88 -26.48
C GLU A 314 -16.11 28.14 -27.14
N GLU A 315 -15.90 27.44 -28.26
CA GLU A 315 -16.97 26.79 -29.02
C GLU A 315 -17.45 25.45 -28.46
N LYS A 316 -16.64 24.72 -27.67
CA LYS A 316 -16.98 23.35 -27.21
C LYS A 316 -17.84 23.28 -25.95
N ASN A 317 -18.08 24.39 -25.25
CA ASN A 317 -18.83 24.39 -23.98
C ASN A 317 -20.36 24.50 -24.15
N ASN A 318 -20.88 24.48 -25.39
CA ASN A 318 -22.32 24.42 -25.66
C ASN A 318 -22.91 22.99 -25.68
N LEU A 319 -22.12 21.97 -25.33
CA LEU A 319 -22.64 20.61 -25.18
C LEU A 319 -23.32 20.46 -23.82
N GLN A 320 -24.65 20.31 -23.85
CA GLN A 320 -25.44 19.97 -22.67
C GLN A 320 -24.91 18.70 -21.98
N PRO A 321 -24.99 18.62 -20.64
CA PRO A 321 -24.57 17.42 -19.91
C PRO A 321 -25.33 16.19 -20.43
N SER A 322 -24.59 15.18 -20.87
CA SER A 322 -25.12 13.88 -21.23
C SER A 322 -25.87 13.27 -20.04
N LYS A 323 -27.07 12.73 -20.30
CA LYS A 323 -27.97 12.12 -19.31
C LYS A 323 -27.22 11.12 -18.42
N PRO A 324 -27.56 11.03 -17.12
CA PRO A 324 -26.97 10.06 -16.21
C PRO A 324 -27.26 8.63 -16.70
N MET A 325 -26.22 7.79 -16.72
CA MET A 325 -26.36 6.34 -16.92
C MET A 325 -27.22 5.75 -15.81
N LEU A 326 -28.19 4.92 -16.19
CA LEU A 326 -29.06 4.19 -15.26
C LEU A 326 -28.25 3.22 -14.39
N PRO A 327 -28.64 2.99 -13.12
CA PRO A 327 -27.93 2.05 -12.25
C PRO A 327 -28.01 0.61 -12.78
N LEU A 328 -26.88 -0.07 -12.81
CA LEU A 328 -26.81 -1.54 -12.94
C LEU A 328 -27.49 -2.19 -11.71
N ARG A 329 -28.31 -3.21 -11.98
CA ARG A 329 -29.08 -3.97 -10.97
C ARG A 329 -28.18 -4.49 -9.85
N SER A 330 -28.63 -4.30 -8.60
CA SER A 330 -28.00 -4.82 -7.39
C SER A 330 -28.10 -6.35 -7.27
N PRO A 331 -27.06 -7.04 -6.79
CA PRO A 331 -27.17 -8.41 -6.32
C PRO A 331 -27.97 -8.49 -5.01
N ARG A 332 -28.68 -9.61 -4.83
CA ARG A 332 -29.58 -9.89 -3.69
C ARG A 332 -28.83 -9.90 -2.35
N LYS A 333 -29.41 -9.25 -1.35
CA LYS A 333 -28.96 -9.24 0.06
C LYS A 333 -29.18 -10.61 0.72
N SER A 334 -28.16 -11.14 1.38
CA SER A 334 -28.31 -12.08 2.50
C SER A 334 -28.05 -11.35 3.82
N LYS A 335 -28.99 -11.44 4.76
CA LYS A 335 -28.91 -10.88 6.11
C LYS A 335 -28.34 -11.92 7.08
N PHE A 336 -27.37 -11.55 7.93
CA PHE A 336 -27.21 -12.09 9.30
C PHE A 336 -26.46 -11.07 10.20
N PRO A 337 -26.62 -11.09 11.54
CA PRO A 337 -26.15 -10.02 12.43
C PRO A 337 -24.95 -10.35 13.35
N ALA A 338 -24.19 -9.27 13.70
CA ALA A 338 -23.43 -8.95 14.94
C ALA A 338 -22.20 -9.80 15.37
N PRO A 339 -21.29 -9.34 16.28
CA PRO A 339 -20.96 -8.01 16.83
C PRO A 339 -19.44 -7.63 16.78
N VAL A 340 -19.12 -6.53 17.49
CA VAL A 340 -17.89 -5.72 17.65
C VAL A 340 -16.71 -6.40 18.39
N LEU A 341 -15.46 -6.16 17.94
CA LEU A 341 -14.25 -5.69 18.69
C LEU A 341 -12.96 -5.90 17.86
N ALA A 342 -12.01 -4.95 17.85
CA ALA A 342 -10.73 -4.92 17.09
C ALA A 342 -9.58 -5.70 17.81
N PRO A 343 -8.38 -6.00 17.25
CA PRO A 343 -7.47 -5.18 16.39
C PRO A 343 -7.01 -5.88 15.08
N ILE A 344 -6.27 -5.19 14.19
CA ILE A 344 -5.73 -5.56 12.83
C ILE A 344 -6.08 -6.96 12.28
N SER A 345 -5.74 -8.03 13.01
CA SER A 345 -6.23 -9.41 12.82
C SER A 345 -7.73 -9.51 12.47
N ASN A 346 -8.58 -8.68 13.09
CA ASN A 346 -10.01 -8.70 12.86
C ASN A 346 -10.45 -8.08 11.55
N CYS A 347 -9.69 -7.17 10.92
CA CYS A 347 -10.03 -6.72 9.57
C CYS A 347 -9.96 -7.88 8.58
N LEU A 348 -8.89 -8.69 8.64
CA LEU A 348 -8.77 -9.90 7.84
C LEU A 348 -9.86 -10.93 8.17
N CYS A 349 -10.23 -11.07 9.45
CA CYS A 349 -11.35 -11.94 9.83
C CYS A 349 -12.72 -11.40 9.40
N GLN A 350 -12.87 -10.08 9.24
CA GLN A 350 -14.08 -9.47 8.74
C GLN A 350 -14.18 -9.63 7.23
N ILE A 351 -13.07 -9.67 6.48
CA ILE A 351 -13.09 -9.93 5.04
C ILE A 351 -13.64 -11.34 4.80
N ASN A 352 -14.64 -11.45 3.92
CA ASN A 352 -15.28 -12.71 3.60
C ASN A 352 -14.33 -13.57 2.76
N ILE A 353 -13.46 -14.29 3.46
CA ILE A 353 -12.68 -15.39 2.89
C ILE A 353 -13.68 -16.47 2.54
N LYS A 354 -14.00 -16.63 1.25
CA LYS A 354 -14.74 -17.79 0.78
C LYS A 354 -13.89 -19.02 1.07
N HIS A 355 -14.15 -19.69 2.18
CA HIS A 355 -13.68 -21.06 2.36
C HIS A 355 -14.38 -21.91 1.30
N HIS A 356 -13.66 -22.29 0.25
CA HIS A 356 -14.11 -23.36 -0.65
C HIS A 356 -14.03 -24.71 0.08
N HIS A 357 -14.87 -24.90 1.10
CA HIS A 357 -15.20 -26.23 1.57
C HIS A 357 -16.31 -26.78 0.70
N HIS A 358 -16.00 -27.25 -0.51
CA HIS A 358 -16.80 -28.27 -1.19
C HIS A 358 -16.04 -28.83 -2.39
N TRP A 359 -15.26 -29.89 -2.17
CA TRP A 359 -15.26 -31.06 -3.05
C TRP A 359 -14.93 -32.30 -2.22
N ARG A 360 -15.94 -33.16 -2.00
CA ARG A 360 -15.72 -34.54 -1.57
C ARG A 360 -15.09 -35.28 -2.75
N SER A 361 -13.83 -35.67 -2.64
CA SER A 361 -13.26 -36.66 -3.55
C SER A 361 -13.97 -38.01 -3.36
N PRO A 362 -14.48 -38.67 -4.41
CA PRO A 362 -15.03 -40.00 -4.32
C PRO A 362 -13.96 -41.04 -4.65
N PHE A 363 -12.83 -41.07 -3.93
CA PHE A 363 -11.91 -42.20 -3.98
C PHE A 363 -11.34 -42.51 -2.60
N ALA A 364 -11.95 -43.52 -1.98
CA ALA A 364 -11.37 -44.27 -0.88
C ALA A 364 -10.17 -45.08 -1.39
N ILE A 365 -9.03 -45.01 -0.69
CA ILE A 365 -7.95 -45.99 -0.82
C ILE A 365 -7.52 -46.42 0.59
N PRO A 366 -7.27 -47.73 0.85
CA PRO A 366 -7.37 -48.31 2.18
C PRO A 366 -6.14 -48.07 3.07
N ARG A 367 -6.38 -48.12 4.39
CA ARG A 367 -5.37 -48.26 5.43
C ARG A 367 -4.43 -49.43 5.13
N ILE A 368 -3.12 -49.18 5.13
CA ILE A 368 -2.11 -50.21 5.36
C ILE A 368 -1.36 -49.83 6.66
N VAL A 369 -1.41 -50.76 7.61
CA VAL A 369 -0.61 -50.77 8.84
C VAL A 369 0.62 -51.62 8.57
N SER A 370 1.82 -51.12 8.84
CA SER A 370 2.91 -51.97 9.34
C SER A 370 3.98 -51.16 10.10
N ARG A 371 4.38 -51.74 11.23
CA ARG A 371 5.43 -51.30 12.17
C ARG A 371 6.84 -51.35 11.56
N GLY A 372 7.77 -50.57 12.11
CA GLY A 372 9.18 -50.97 12.24
C GLY A 372 10.23 -49.89 11.94
N ASN A 373 10.99 -49.53 12.97
CA ASN A 373 12.19 -48.67 13.01
C ASN A 373 13.18 -48.83 11.84
N HIS A 374 13.74 -47.72 11.34
CA HIS A 374 15.18 -47.41 11.39
C HIS A 374 15.53 -45.98 10.92
N ARG A 375 16.67 -45.49 11.44
CA ARG A 375 17.35 -44.18 11.33
C ARG A 375 17.15 -43.42 10.00
N VAL A 376 16.89 -42.11 10.11
CA VAL A 376 16.98 -41.15 8.99
C VAL A 376 18.18 -40.22 9.21
N GLN A 377 19.15 -40.32 8.30
CA GLN A 377 20.17 -39.29 8.03
C GLN A 377 19.47 -38.08 7.40
N MET A 378 19.77 -36.87 7.90
CA MET A 378 19.35 -35.62 7.26
C MET A 378 20.08 -35.45 5.93
N HIS A 379 19.34 -35.61 4.83
CA HIS A 379 19.68 -35.01 3.54
C HIS A 379 18.78 -33.78 3.36
N ALA A 380 19.41 -32.64 3.05
CA ALA A 380 18.74 -31.42 2.67
C ALA A 380 17.87 -31.68 1.43
N VAL A 381 16.55 -31.50 1.58
CA VAL A 381 15.61 -31.55 0.46
C VAL A 381 15.64 -30.16 -0.18
N GLN A 382 16.37 -30.08 -1.29
CA GLN A 382 16.31 -28.97 -2.23
C GLN A 382 14.96 -29.10 -2.95
N PHE A 383 13.99 -28.23 -2.63
CA PHE A 383 12.72 -28.19 -3.35
C PHE A 383 12.97 -27.61 -4.74
N ASP A 384 12.84 -28.47 -5.74
CA ASP A 384 13.00 -28.15 -7.14
C ASP A 384 11.76 -27.37 -7.62
N LEU A 385 11.89 -26.06 -7.82
CA LEU A 385 10.83 -25.14 -8.29
C LEU A 385 10.57 -25.27 -9.81
N GLN A 386 11.19 -26.25 -10.49
CA GLN A 386 10.97 -26.52 -11.91
C GLN A 386 9.52 -26.76 -12.36
N PRO A 387 8.56 -27.27 -11.55
CA PRO A 387 7.20 -27.50 -12.05
C PRO A 387 6.39 -26.23 -12.34
N LEU A 388 6.78 -25.05 -11.82
CA LEU A 388 6.05 -23.79 -12.05
C LEU A 388 6.37 -23.13 -13.39
N PHE A 389 7.50 -23.48 -14.02
CA PHE A 389 7.90 -22.92 -15.33
C PHE A 389 7.14 -23.52 -16.52
N HIS A 390 6.41 -24.64 -16.35
CA HIS A 390 5.64 -25.26 -17.43
C HIS A 390 4.21 -24.74 -17.59
N LEU A 391 3.75 -23.84 -16.70
CA LEU A 391 2.41 -23.23 -16.76
C LEU A 391 2.39 -21.83 -17.39
N ILE A 392 3.54 -21.30 -17.82
CA ILE A 392 3.65 -20.01 -18.50
C ILE A 392 4.38 -20.26 -19.84
N GLY A 393 3.62 -20.61 -20.86
CA GLY A 393 4.06 -20.69 -22.25
C GLY A 393 3.97 -19.34 -22.95
#